data_AF-A0A6V7KBQ4-F1
#
_entry.id   AF-A0A6V7KBQ4-F1
#
_cell.length_a   1.000
_cell.length_b   1.000
_cell.length_c   1.000
_cell.angle_alpha   90.00
_cell.angle_beta   90.00
_cell.angle_gamma   90.00
#
_symmetry.space_group_name_H-M   'P 1'
#
loop_
_entity.id
_entity.type
_entity.pdbx_description
1 polymer ?
#
loop_
_entity_poly.entity_id
_entity_poly.type
_entity_poly.pdbx_seq_one_letter_code
_entity_poly.pdbx_strand_id
1 'polypeptide(L)' 'ARFGSMQTKVGLVKILQNCTVDVCDKTDRTYQMNERAFLLTPENGVYV' A
#
# COMPACT_ATOMS: atom_id res chain seq x y z
N ALA A 1 -10.89 7.01 15.28
CA ALA A 1 -10.29 6.88 13.92
C ALA A 1 -9.64 8.17 13.37
N ARG A 2 -9.60 9.31 14.09
CA ARG A 2 -9.03 10.56 13.56
C ARG A 2 -7.50 10.52 13.41
N PHE A 3 -6.79 9.98 14.40
CA PHE A 3 -5.34 9.89 14.38
C PHE A 3 -4.83 9.02 13.22
N GLY A 4 -5.34 7.80 13.07
CA GLY A 4 -4.95 6.91 11.97
C GLY A 4 -5.19 7.52 10.59
N SER A 5 -6.34 8.18 10.37
CA SER A 5 -6.61 8.86 9.10
C SER A 5 -5.61 9.98 8.80
N MET A 6 -5.23 10.77 9.80
CA MET A 6 -4.21 11.82 9.63
C MET A 6 -2.82 11.22 9.41
N GLN A 7 -2.45 10.19 10.17
CA GLN A 7 -1.17 9.49 10.05
C GLN A 7 -0.99 8.90 8.66
N THR A 8 -2.01 8.21 8.11
CA THR A 8 -1.95 7.63 6.77
C THR A 8 -1.78 8.70 5.69
N LYS A 9 -2.51 9.82 5.79
CA LYS A 9 -2.41 10.92 4.81
C LYS A 9 -1.02 11.58 4.83
N VAL A 10 -0.52 11.93 6.02
CA VAL A 10 0.79 12.56 6.16
C VAL A 10 1.91 11.61 5.73
N GLY A 11 1.81 10.32 6.10
CA GLY A 11 2.76 9.29 5.68
C GLY A 11 2.82 9.13 4.17
N LEU A 12 1.65 9.01 3.52
CA LEU A 12 1.57 8.86 2.07
C LEU A 12 2.15 10.07 1.32
N VAL A 13 1.79 11.29 1.73
CA VAL A 13 2.34 12.52 1.11
C VAL A 13 3.85 12.56 1.26
N LYS A 14 4.38 12.20 2.43
CA LYS A 14 5.84 12.22 2.66
C LYS A 14 6.57 11.18 1.79
N ILE A 15 5.99 9.99 1.60
CA ILE A 15 6.57 8.97 0.71
C ILE A 15 6.63 9.51 -0.73
N LEU A 16 5.52 10.03 -1.26
CA LEU A 16 5.46 10.54 -2.64
C LEU A 16 6.35 11.77 -2.88
N GLN A 17 6.66 12.55 -1.83
CA GLN A 17 7.57 13.70 -1.94
C GLN A 17 9.05 13.33 -1.97
N ASN A 18 9.45 12.20 -1.37
CA ASN A 18 10.86 11.86 -1.17
C ASN A 18 11.27 10.58 -1.93
N CYS A 19 10.32 9.82 -2.45
CA CYS A 19 10.55 8.56 -3.13
C CYS A 19 9.77 8.50 -4.44
N THR A 20 10.40 7.96 -5.48
CA THR A 20 9.72 7.56 -6.71
C THR A 20 9.23 6.12 -6.53
N VAL A 21 7.93 5.90 -6.74
CA VAL A 21 7.31 4.57 -6.67
C VAL A 21 7.05 4.11 -8.11
N ASP A 22 7.60 2.97 -8.49
CA ASP A 22 7.42 2.38 -9.81
C ASP A 22 6.87 0.95 -9.70
N VAL A 23 6.37 0.40 -10.81
CA VAL A 23 5.86 -0.96 -10.85
C VAL A 23 7.01 -1.94 -11.09
N CYS A 24 7.02 -3.06 -10.38
CA CYS A 24 8.01 -4.12 -10.61
C CYS A 24 7.34 -5.30 -11.32
N ASP A 25 8.14 -6.23 -11.85
CA ASP A 25 7.63 -7.43 -12.55
C ASP A 25 6.72 -8.31 -11.68
N LYS A 26 6.81 -8.16 -10.36
CA LYS A 26 6.02 -8.91 -9.37
C LYS A 26 4.74 -8.18 -8.94
N THR A 27 4.56 -6.93 -9.37
CA THR A 27 3.36 -6.15 -9.04
C THR A 27 2.16 -6.74 -9.76
N ASP A 28 1.14 -7.15 -9.01
CA ASP A 28 -0.10 -7.65 -9.57
C ASP A 28 -0.77 -6.60 -10.46
N ARG A 29 -1.06 -6.96 -11.71
CA ARG A 29 -1.72 -6.06 -12.67
C ARG A 29 -3.20 -5.83 -12.35
N THR A 30 -3.82 -6.79 -11.67
CA THR A 30 -5.20 -6.69 -11.17
C THR A 30 -5.19 -6.83 -9.66
N TYR A 31 -5.78 -5.87 -8.97
CA TYR A 31 -5.87 -5.91 -7.52
C TYR A 31 -6.82 -7.02 -7.06
N GLN A 32 -6.27 -8.04 -6.38
CA GLN A 32 -7.02 -9.10 -5.71
C GLN A 32 -6.71 -9.09 -4.22
N MET A 33 -7.74 -9.24 -3.39
CA MET A 33 -7.64 -9.17 -1.94
C MET A 33 -7.44 -10.57 -1.36
N ASN A 34 -6.55 -10.69 -0.36
CA ASN A 34 -6.41 -11.94 0.39
C ASN A 34 -7.57 -12.12 1.38
N GLU A 35 -8.54 -12.96 1.04
CA GLU A 35 -9.73 -13.23 1.88
C GLU A 35 -9.41 -13.91 3.22
N ARG A 36 -8.21 -14.48 3.38
CA ARG A 36 -7.78 -15.18 4.59
C ARG A 36 -6.93 -14.32 5.52
N ALA A 37 -6.60 -13.10 5.11
CA ALA A 37 -5.74 -12.21 5.87
C ALA A 37 -6.52 -11.47 6.98
N PHE A 38 -5.86 -11.28 8.13
CA PHE A 38 -6.44 -10.53 9.25
C PHE A 38 -6.64 -9.03 8.92
N LEU A 39 -5.77 -8.47 8.07
CA LEU A 39 -5.85 -7.11 7.57
C LEU A 39 -6.10 -7.11 6.06
N LEU A 40 -6.68 -6.02 5.56
CA LEU A 40 -6.84 -5.79 4.13
C LEU A 40 -5.45 -5.74 3.47
N THR A 41 -5.13 -6.75 2.67
CA THR A 41 -3.86 -6.86 1.95
C THR A 41 -4.09 -7.45 0.57
N PRO A 42 -3.30 -7.03 -0.45
CA PRO A 42 -3.24 -7.75 -1.72
C PRO A 42 -2.80 -9.20 -1.52
N GLU A 43 -3.23 -10.08 -2.43
CA GLU A 43 -2.92 -11.52 -2.40
C GLU A 43 -1.41 -11.80 -2.38
N ASN A 44 -0.64 -11.16 -3.28
CA ASN A 44 0.81 -11.37 -3.37
C ASN A 44 1.65 -10.32 -2.62
N GLY A 45 1.01 -9.48 -1.79
CA GLY A 45 1.70 -8.46 -1.00
C GLY A 45 2.11 -7.22 -1.79
N VAL A 46 2.99 -6.41 -1.20
CA VAL A 46 3.56 -5.20 -1.82
C VAL A 46 5.07 -5.29 -1.77
N TYR A 47 5.72 -5.06 -2.90
CA TYR A 47 7.18 -5.04 -3.03
C TYR A 47 7.70 -3.61 -2.85
N VAL A 48 8.82 -3.47 -2.13
CA VAL A 48 9.45 -2.19 -1.76
C VAL A 48 10.88 -2.14 -2.26
#